data_AF-A0A183MZC9-F1
#
_entry.id   AF-A0A183MZC9-F1
#
_cell.length_a   1.000
_cell.length_b   1.000
_cell.length_c   1.000
_cell.angle_alpha   90.00
_cell.angle_beta   90.00
_cell.angle_gamma   90.00
#
_symmetry.space_group_name_H-M   'P 1'
#
loop_
_entity.id
_entity.type
_entity.pdbx_description
1 polymer ?
#
loop_
_entity_poly.entity_id
_entity_poly.type
_entity_poly.pdbx_seq_one_letter_code
_entity_poly.pdbx_strand_id
1 'polypeptide(L)'
;MVIFSHQKNLFERPPMAVQIYMKHSAVNMFGLIVVHLDPDSVVQEANQLYHFANEIMKMWKTQNLIILGDMNADCGYLSKKKMLQLHLRKDTEFIWAIPDKYDTTLGKGDCAYDR
;
A
#
# COMPACT_ATOMS: atom_id res chain seq x y z
N MET A 1 -14.16 8.18 6.18
CA MET A 1 -13.73 7.32 5.07
C MET A 1 -13.53 8.21 3.85
N VAL A 2 -12.36 8.14 3.23
CA VAL A 2 -12.04 8.84 1.98
C VAL A 2 -11.76 7.76 0.95
N ILE A 3 -12.43 7.83 -0.19
CA ILE A 3 -12.19 6.95 -1.32
C ILE A 3 -11.47 7.78 -2.38
N PHE A 4 -10.39 7.24 -2.94
CA PHE A 4 -9.71 7.93 -4.03
C PHE A 4 -10.68 8.10 -5.21
N SER A 5 -10.81 9.33 -5.72
CA SER A 5 -11.76 9.59 -6.79
C SER A 5 -11.33 8.82 -8.04
N HIS A 6 -12.28 8.13 -8.68
CA HIS A 6 -12.03 7.40 -9.92
C HIS A 6 -11.86 8.35 -11.13
N GLN A 7 -11.28 9.54 -10.92
CA GLN A 7 -11.25 10.59 -11.94
C GLN A 7 -10.24 10.35 -13.05
N LYS A 8 -9.38 9.34 -12.92
CA LYS A 8 -8.42 8.89 -13.94
C LYS A 8 -8.21 7.39 -13.69
N ASN A 9 -8.08 6.57 -14.74
CA ASN A 9 -7.82 5.12 -14.69
C ASN A 9 -6.46 4.78 -14.04
N LEU A 10 -6.25 5.23 -12.79
CA LEU A 10 -5.03 5.12 -12.00
C LEU A 10 -5.01 3.85 -11.17
N PHE A 11 -6.22 3.32 -10.88
CA PHE A 11 -6.44 2.07 -10.18
C PHE A 11 -7.61 1.35 -10.84
N GLU A 12 -7.51 0.03 -10.99
CA GLU A 12 -8.64 -0.87 -11.22
C GLU A 12 -9.59 -0.80 -10.03
N ARG A 13 -9.03 -0.79 -8.81
CA ARG A 13 -9.76 -0.74 -7.54
C ARG A 13 -9.24 0.43 -6.69
N PRO A 14 -9.90 1.60 -6.72
CA PRO A 14 -9.43 2.77 -5.98
C PRO A 14 -9.22 2.48 -4.48
N PRO A 15 -8.06 2.87 -3.91
CA PRO A 15 -7.79 2.68 -2.49
C PRO A 15 -8.83 3.35 -1.59
N MET A 16 -9.09 2.72 -0.44
CA MET A 16 -9.96 3.26 0.59
C MET A 16 -9.14 3.63 1.82
N ALA A 17 -9.34 4.83 2.34
CA ALA A 17 -8.67 5.32 3.54
C ALA A 17 -9.67 5.58 4.67
N VAL A 18 -9.36 5.11 5.88
CA VAL A 18 -10.12 5.39 7.11
C VAL A 18 -9.21 5.92 8.21
N GLN A 19 -9.74 6.81 9.07
CA GLN A 19 -9.07 7.19 10.31
C GLN A 19 -9.53 6.24 11.42
N ILE A 20 -8.59 5.70 12.17
CA ILE A 20 -8.85 4.84 13.32
C ILE A 20 -8.39 5.58 14.57
N TYR A 21 -9.28 5.73 15.53
CA TYR A 21 -9.01 6.38 16.82
C TYR A 21 -8.92 5.31 17.91
N MET A 22 -7.82 5.34 18.67
CA MET A 22 -7.50 4.35 19.69
C MET A 22 -7.62 4.98 21.08
N LYS A 23 -8.25 4.29 22.03
CA LYS A 23 -8.41 4.78 23.41
C LYS A 23 -7.22 4.45 24.33
N HIS A 24 -6.52 3.36 24.05
CA HIS A 24 -5.47 2.80 24.92
C HIS A 24 -4.25 2.38 24.10
N SER A 25 -3.67 3.30 23.34
CA SER A 25 -2.46 3.09 22.55
C SER A 25 -1.55 4.31 22.65
N ALA A 26 -0.24 4.13 22.43
CA ALA A 26 0.69 5.25 22.28
C ALA A 26 0.35 6.15 21.08
N VAL A 27 -0.35 5.58 20.09
CA VAL A 27 -0.86 6.30 18.92
C VAL A 27 -2.37 6.50 19.06
N ASN A 28 -2.80 7.74 19.29
CA ASN A 28 -4.22 8.08 19.49
C ASN A 28 -5.04 8.02 18.19
N MET A 29 -4.42 8.27 17.04
CA MET A 29 -5.04 8.17 15.73
C MET A 29 -4.01 7.76 14.68
N PHE A 30 -4.40 6.82 13.81
CA PHE A 30 -3.66 6.50 12.60
C PHE A 30 -4.61 6.36 11.40
N GLY A 31 -4.09 6.61 10.21
CA GLY A 31 -4.77 6.30 8.97
C GLY A 31 -4.56 4.85 8.57
N LEU A 32 -5.59 4.21 8.03
CA LEU A 32 -5.49 2.90 7.40
C LEU A 32 -5.92 3.02 5.94
N ILE A 33 -5.04 2.64 5.01
CA ILE A 33 -5.32 2.55 3.59
C ILE A 33 -5.37 1.08 3.20
N VAL A 34 -6.50 0.66 2.62
CA VAL A 34 -6.71 -0.70 2.13
C VAL A 34 -6.61 -0.71 0.61
N VAL A 35 -5.86 -1.67 0.08
CA VAL A 35 -5.60 -1.81 -1.36
C VAL A 35 -5.80 -3.24 -1.85
N HIS A 36 -6.10 -3.36 -3.14
CA HIS A 36 -5.95 -4.59 -3.90
C HIS A 36 -5.51 -4.21 -5.31
N LEU A 37 -4.18 -4.24 -5.54
CA LEU A 37 -3.58 -3.72 -6.76
C LEU A 37 -3.77 -4.67 -7.93
N ASP A 38 -4.00 -4.14 -9.13
CA ASP A 38 -4.07 -4.91 -10.37
C ASP A 38 -2.69 -5.55 -10.67
N PRO A 39 -2.59 -6.89 -10.79
CA PRO A 39 -1.34 -7.56 -11.13
C PRO A 39 -0.74 -7.10 -12.47
N ASP A 40 -1.57 -6.74 -13.45
CA ASP A 40 -1.11 -6.29 -14.77
C ASP A 40 -0.59 -4.84 -14.74
N SER A 41 -1.00 -4.06 -13.74
CA SER A 41 -0.69 -2.64 -13.59
C SER A 41 0.06 -2.30 -12.29
N VAL A 42 0.59 -3.30 -11.56
CA VAL A 42 1.09 -3.16 -10.18
C VAL A 42 2.11 -2.03 -9.99
N VAL A 43 3.01 -1.81 -10.96
CA VAL A 43 4.01 -0.73 -10.88
C VAL A 43 3.34 0.64 -10.95
N GLN A 44 2.36 0.81 -11.83
CA GLN A 44 1.63 2.06 -11.95
C GLN A 44 0.83 2.31 -10.68
N GLU A 45 0.02 1.34 -10.25
CA GLU A 45 -0.87 1.50 -9.11
C GLU A 45 -0.09 1.72 -7.80
N ALA A 46 1.00 0.99 -7.56
CA ALA A 46 1.83 1.19 -6.38
C ALA A 46 2.47 2.60 -6.33
N ASN A 47 2.83 3.17 -7.49
CA ASN A 47 3.33 4.55 -7.53
C ASN A 47 2.22 5.59 -7.33
N GLN A 48 0.99 5.33 -7.79
CA GLN A 48 -0.15 6.18 -7.47
C GLN A 48 -0.54 6.07 -6.00
N LEU A 49 -0.39 4.90 -5.40
CA LEU A 49 -0.64 4.67 -3.97
C LEU A 49 0.27 5.51 -3.10
N TYR A 50 1.54 5.69 -3.50
CA TYR A 50 2.45 6.63 -2.83
C TYR A 50 1.91 8.06 -2.82
N HIS A 51 1.41 8.55 -3.95
CA HIS A 51 0.83 9.89 -4.03
C HIS A 51 -0.43 10.01 -3.15
N PHE A 52 -1.31 9.01 -3.22
CA PHE A 52 -2.50 8.98 -2.39
C PHE A 52 -2.18 8.94 -0.88
N ALA A 53 -1.22 8.13 -0.46
CA ALA A 53 -0.76 8.07 0.93
C ALA A 53 -0.29 9.45 1.42
N ASN A 54 0.50 10.16 0.60
CA ASN A 54 0.96 11.51 0.92
C ASN A 54 -0.19 12.53 1.00
N GLU A 55 -1.19 12.44 0.11
CA GLU A 55 -2.39 13.28 0.18
C GLU A 55 -3.18 13.02 1.47
N ILE A 56 -3.34 11.75 1.86
CA ILE A 56 -4.03 11.36 3.09
C ILE A 56 -3.28 11.86 4.33
N MET A 57 -1.96 11.68 4.39
CA MET A 57 -1.14 12.20 5.50
C MET A 57 -1.28 13.72 5.64
N LYS A 58 -1.27 14.45 4.52
CA LYS A 58 -1.45 15.91 4.50
C LYS A 58 -2.86 16.32 4.91
N MET A 59 -3.89 15.63 4.39
CA MET A 59 -5.30 15.92 4.67
C MET A 59 -5.62 15.72 6.15
N TRP A 60 -5.13 14.64 6.75
CA TRP A 60 -5.41 14.29 8.15
C TRP A 60 -4.36 14.80 9.13
N LYS A 61 -3.30 15.46 8.64
CA LYS A 61 -2.21 16.02 9.45
C LYS A 61 -1.59 14.98 10.38
N THR A 62 -1.31 13.79 9.85
CA THR A 62 -0.71 12.66 10.58
C THR A 62 0.35 11.98 9.74
N GLN A 63 1.40 11.50 10.39
CA GLN A 63 2.40 10.58 9.80
C GLN A 63 2.14 9.12 10.20
N ASN A 64 1.19 8.87 11.13
CA ASN A 64 0.81 7.52 11.51
C ASN A 64 -0.14 6.96 10.45
N LEU A 65 0.40 6.19 9.51
CA LEU A 65 -0.33 5.59 8.41
C LEU A 65 0.06 4.12 8.27
N ILE A 66 -0.94 3.26 8.12
CA ILE A 66 -0.76 1.87 7.70
C ILE A 66 -1.37 1.73 6.32
N ILE A 67 -0.64 1.11 5.40
CA ILE A 67 -1.13 0.70 4.09
C ILE A 67 -1.07 -0.82 4.09
N LEU A 68 -2.18 -1.49 3.78
CA LEU A 68 -2.20 -2.95 3.72
C LEU A 68 -3.13 -3.50 2.65
N GLY A 69 -2.82 -4.71 2.20
CA GLY A 69 -3.67 -5.52 1.35
C GLY A 69 -2.89 -6.32 0.32
N ASP A 70 -3.60 -6.92 -0.63
CA ASP A 70 -2.99 -7.64 -1.74
C ASP A 70 -2.38 -6.63 -2.72
N MET A 71 -1.06 -6.45 -2.64
CA MET A 71 -0.35 -5.51 -3.50
C MET A 71 0.18 -6.18 -4.77
N ASN A 72 0.02 -7.50 -4.95
CA ASN A 72 0.68 -8.26 -6.01
C ASN A 72 2.19 -7.96 -6.11
N ALA A 73 2.84 -7.67 -4.97
CA ALA A 73 4.16 -7.04 -4.90
C ALA A 73 5.34 -8.02 -4.91
N ASP A 74 5.25 -9.09 -5.70
CA ASP A 74 6.34 -10.07 -5.86
C ASP A 74 6.24 -10.88 -7.17
N CYS A 75 7.17 -11.80 -7.35
CA CYS A 75 7.15 -12.85 -8.36
C CYS A 75 6.95 -12.31 -9.79
N GLY A 76 6.01 -12.91 -10.54
CA GLY A 76 5.76 -12.56 -11.94
C GLY A 76 5.16 -11.18 -12.14
N TYR A 77 4.44 -10.65 -11.13
CA TYR A 77 3.77 -9.36 -11.22
C TYR A 77 4.74 -8.21 -10.98
N LEU A 78 5.59 -8.33 -9.95
CA LEU A 78 6.57 -7.30 -9.60
C LEU A 78 7.96 -7.87 -9.39
N SER A 79 8.80 -7.80 -10.43
CA SER A 79 10.22 -8.19 -10.31
C SER A 79 10.95 -7.38 -9.23
N LYS A 80 11.93 -7.99 -8.54
CA LYS A 80 12.79 -7.32 -7.55
C LYS A 80 13.39 -5.99 -8.03
N LYS A 81 13.83 -5.92 -9.30
CA LYS A 81 14.37 -4.68 -9.89
C LYS A 81 13.32 -3.57 -9.92
N LYS A 82 12.09 -3.86 -10.35
CA LYS A 82 10.98 -2.89 -10.39
C LYS A 82 10.54 -2.51 -8.97
N MET A 83 10.49 -3.47 -8.05
CA MET A 83 10.15 -3.23 -6.65
C MET A 83 11.07 -2.20 -5.98
N LEU A 84 12.39 -2.34 -6.16
CA LEU A 84 13.38 -1.38 -5.67
C LEU A 84 13.26 0.02 -6.30
N GLN A 85 12.50 0.17 -7.39
CA GLN A 85 12.28 1.46 -8.04
C GLN A 85 11.02 2.18 -7.55
N LEU A 86 10.10 1.49 -6.87
CA LEU A 86 8.87 2.08 -6.35
C LEU A 86 9.15 3.19 -5.34
N HIS A 87 8.37 4.26 -5.38
CA HIS A 87 8.50 5.36 -4.40
C HIS A 87 8.27 4.86 -2.97
N LEU A 88 7.24 4.02 -2.74
CA LEU A 88 6.98 3.35 -1.46
C LEU A 88 8.15 2.50 -0.95
N ARG A 89 9.07 2.06 -1.82
CA ARG A 89 10.23 1.26 -1.42
C ARG A 89 11.50 2.09 -1.22
N LYS A 90 11.62 3.20 -1.95
CA LYS A 90 12.77 4.11 -1.87
C LYS A 90 12.67 5.09 -0.70
N ASP A 91 11.45 5.51 -0.38
CA ASP A 91 11.19 6.40 0.74
C ASP A 91 11.33 5.63 2.06
N THR A 92 12.35 6.00 2.84
CA THR A 92 12.72 5.32 4.08
C THR A 92 11.75 5.60 5.22
N GLU A 93 10.84 6.57 5.07
CA GLU A 93 9.76 6.81 6.03
C GLU A 93 8.69 5.69 5.96
N PHE A 94 8.61 4.96 4.84
CA PHE A 94 7.74 3.80 4.69
C PHE A 94 8.46 2.51 5.04
N ILE A 95 8.02 1.84 6.09
CA ILE A 95 8.55 0.56 6.53
C ILE A 95 7.67 -0.56 5.97
N TRP A 96 8.28 -1.46 5.20
CA TRP A 96 7.62 -2.68 4.71
C TRP A 96 7.65 -3.76 5.79
N ALA A 97 6.56 -3.89 6.54
CA ALA A 97 6.46 -4.79 7.69
C ALA A 97 6.52 -6.28 7.28
N ILE A 98 5.94 -6.64 6.13
CA ILE A 98 6.05 -7.98 5.54
C ILE A 98 7.32 -7.99 4.66
N PRO A 99 8.36 -8.78 5.00
CA PRO A 99 9.60 -8.86 4.22
C PRO A 99 9.43 -9.63 2.90
N ASP A 100 10.26 -9.34 1.90
CA ASP A 100 10.19 -9.95 0.55
C ASP A 100 10.45 -11.47 0.49
N LYS A 101 10.77 -12.09 1.63
CA LYS A 101 11.06 -13.53 1.74
C LYS A 101 9.88 -14.33 2.30
N TYR A 102 8.76 -13.67 2.60
CA TYR A 102 7.60 -14.31 3.20
C TYR A 102 6.64 -14.74 2.10
N ASP A 103 6.17 -15.98 2.17
CA ASP A 103 5.07 -16.43 1.35
C ASP A 103 3.75 -16.00 1.99
N THR A 104 2.94 -15.23 1.26
CA THR A 104 1.59 -14.83 1.71
C THR A 104 0.49 -15.60 0.97
N THR A 105 0.85 -16.59 0.16
CA THR A 105 -0.11 -17.37 -0.63
C THR A 105 -0.55 -18.65 0.09
N LEU A 106 -1.80 -19.08 -0.15
CA LEU A 106 -2.27 -20.42 0.25
C LEU A 106 -2.02 -21.48 -0.84
N GLY A 107 -1.81 -21.04 -2.08
CA GLY A 107 -1.67 -21.89 -3.25
C GLY A 107 -0.25 -22.42 -3.44
N LYS A 108 0.01 -23.00 -4.61
CA LYS A 108 1.39 -23.28 -5.01
C LYS A 108 2.06 -21.97 -5.39
N GLY A 109 2.95 -21.48 -4.53
CA GLY A 109 3.70 -20.24 -4.70
C GLY A 109 4.74 -20.10 -3.59
N ASP A 110 5.57 -19.07 -3.72
CA ASP A 110 6.44 -18.53 -2.66
C ASP A 110 6.56 -17.04 -2.97
N CYS A 111 5.47 -16.31 -2.73
CA CYS A 111 5.30 -14.93 -3.20
C CYS A 111 4.76 -14.05 -2.07
N ALA A 112 5.41 -12.92 -1.85
CA ALA A 112 5.01 -11.91 -0.89
C ALA A 112 4.03 -10.90 -1.53
N TYR A 113 2.84 -11.36 -1.93
CA TYR A 113 1.85 -10.52 -2.61
C TYR A 113 1.17 -9.54 -1.66
N ASP A 114 0.76 -10.01 -0.49
CA ASP A 114 0.17 -9.20 0.57
C ASP A 114 1.25 -8.45 1.33
N ARG A 115 1.03 -7.15 1.54
CA ARG A 115 2.00 -6.25 2.19
C ARG A 115 1.34 -5.33 3.18
#